data_AF-A0A7V4PS16-F1
#
_entry.id   AF-A0A7V4PS16-F1
#
_cell.length_a   1.000
_cell.length_b   1.000
_cell.length_c   1.000
_cell.angle_alpha   90.00
_cell.angle_beta   90.00
_cell.angle_gamma   90.00
#
_symmetry.space_group_name_H-M   'P 1'
#
loop_
_entity.id
_entity.type
_entity.pdbx_description
1 polymer ?
#
loop_
_entity_poly.entity_id
_entity_poly.type
_entity_poly.pdbx_seq_one_letter_code
_entity_poly.pdbx_strand_id
1 'polypeptide(L)' 'MIDLYTWTTPNGRKVSVMLEELGLPYEVHPV' A
#
# COMPACT_ATOMS: atom_id res chain seq x y z
N MET A 1 2.77 12.34 -3.01
CA MET A 1 2.53 11.74 -1.68
C MET A 1 1.37 10.78 -1.88
N ILE A 2 1.58 9.48 -1.65
CA ILE A 2 0.60 8.43 -1.96
C ILE A 2 -0.06 7.99 -0.64
N ASP A 3 -1.39 7.90 -0.64
CA ASP A 3 -2.16 7.37 0.49
C ASP A 3 -2.72 5.99 0.14
N LEU A 4 -2.33 4.96 0.89
CA LEU A 4 -2.78 3.59 0.73
C LEU A 4 -3.89 3.27 1.73
N TYR A 5 -5.14 3.38 1.27
CA TYR A 5 -6.30 2.88 2.00
C TYR A 5 -6.45 1.38 1.76
N THR A 6 -6.31 0.58 2.82
CA THR A 6 -6.22 -0.88 2.65
C THR A 6 -6.89 -1.67 3.78
N TRP A 7 -7.42 -2.84 3.41
CA TRP A 7 -7.89 -3.90 4.31
C TRP A 7 -6.97 -5.12 4.19
N THR A 8 -7.13 -6.10 5.08
CA THR A 8 -6.47 -7.41 5.00
C THR A 8 -7.02 -8.30 3.87
N THR A 9 -6.94 -7.82 2.63
CA THR A 9 -7.30 -8.57 1.42
C THR A 9 -6.05 -8.92 0.61
N PRO A 10 -6.08 -9.97 -0.22
CA PRO A 10 -4.96 -10.30 -1.10
C PRO A 10 -4.59 -9.16 -2.06
N ASN A 11 -5.56 -8.34 -2.50
CA ASN A 11 -5.30 -7.22 -3.39
C ASN A 11 -4.66 -6.03 -2.66
N GLY A 12 -5.06 -5.74 -1.43
CA GLY A 12 -4.43 -4.69 -0.60
C GLY A 12 -2.93 -4.93 -0.39
N ARG A 13 -2.52 -6.20 -0.23
CA ARG A 13 -1.11 -6.58 -0.13
C ARG A 13 -0.31 -6.32 -1.41
N LYS A 14 -0.89 -6.55 -2.59
CA LYS A 14 -0.18 -6.37 -3.88
C LYS A 14 0.30 -4.94 -4.07
N VAL A 15 -0.53 -3.98 -3.70
CA VAL A 15 -0.21 -2.55 -3.84
C VAL A 15 0.91 -2.15 -2.87
N SER A 16 0.84 -2.59 -1.61
CA SER A 16 1.93 -2.37 -0.64
C SER A 16 3.25 -2.96 -1.13
N VAL A 17 3.26 -4.22 -1.62
CA VAL A 17 4.46 -4.85 -2.20
C VAL A 17 5.04 -4.02 -3.35
N MET A 18 4.21 -3.56 -4.28
CA MET A 18 4.68 -2.73 -5.40
C MET A 18 5.33 -1.42 -4.91
N LEU A 19 4.71 -0.75 -3.93
CA LEU A 19 5.22 0.52 -3.40
C LEU A 19 6.57 0.33 -2.71
N GLU A 20 6.75 -0.77 -1.97
CA GLU A 20 8.04 -1.15 -1.38
C GLU A 20 9.10 -1.45 -2.45
N GLU A 21 8.78 -2.29 -3.45
CA GLU A 21 9.73 -2.67 -4.52
C GLU A 21 10.20 -1.47 -5.36
N LEU A 22 9.34 -0.46 -5.54
CA LEU A 22 9.66 0.76 -6.27
C LEU A 22 10.26 1.86 -5.39
N GLY A 23 10.36 1.65 -4.06
CA GLY A 23 10.86 2.64 -3.11
C GLY A 23 10.04 3.94 -3.09
N LEU A 24 8.74 3.86 -3.38
CA LEU A 24 7.88 5.04 -3.44
C LEU A 24 7.39 5.40 -2.04
N PRO A 25 7.46 6.68 -1.62
CA PRO A 25 6.95 7.09 -0.33
C PRO A 25 5.41 7.04 -0.32
N TYR A 26 4.84 6.34 0.66
CA TYR A 26 3.40 6.25 0.89
C TYR A 26 3.06 6.19 2.38
N GLU A 27 1.84 6.57 2.72
CA GLU A 27 1.25 6.46 4.05
C GLU A 27 0.12 5.41 4.03
N VAL A 28 -0.01 4.62 5.10
CA VAL A 28 -1.00 3.54 5.19
C VAL A 28 -2.16 3.96 6.07
N HIS A 29 -3.37 3.88 5.50
CA HIS A 29 -4.64 4.12 6.18
C HIS A 29 -5.43 2.81 6.25
N PRO A 30 -5.40 2.09 7.39
CA PRO A 30 -6.24 0.92 7.56
C PRO A 30 -7.71 1.34 7.61
N VAL A 31 -8.54 0.72 6.77
CA VAL A 31 -10.00 0.88 6.80
C VAL A 31 -10.62 -0.43 7.29
#